data_AF-A0YA12-F1
#
_entry.id   AF-A0YA12-F1
#
_cell.length_a   1.000
_cell.length_b   1.000
_cell.length_c   1.000
_cell.angle_alpha   90.00
_cell.angle_beta   90.00
_cell.angle_gamma   90.00
#
_symmetry.space_group_name_H-M   'P 1'
#
loop_
_entity.id
_entity.type
_entity.pdbx_description
1 polymer ?
#
loop_
_entity_poly.entity_id
_entity_poly.type
_entity_poly.pdbx_seq_one_letter_code
_entity_poly.pdbx_strand_id
1 'polypeptide(L)'
;MVEGSASIGKKNALFVATQPYPPEVRQCRKAAEATGKWLAEDTSRRDRLVLVTKVHEPMSDDVNDRGLSARHIQLACDASLRRLGVDHIDLYQMHHIDRLAPIEEIW
;
A
#
# COMPACT_ATOMS: atom_id res chain seq x y z
N MET A 1 -1.04 -11.44 8.51
CA MET A 1 0.25 -10.72 8.42
C MET A 1 1.13 -11.53 7.49
N VAL A 2 1.13 -11.23 6.19
CA VAL A 2 2.07 -11.87 5.26
C VAL A 2 3.19 -10.86 5.05
N GLU A 3 4.19 -10.93 5.92
CA GLU A 3 5.49 -10.31 5.63
C GLU A 3 6.17 -11.21 4.61
N GLY A 4 5.93 -10.92 3.32
CA GLY A 4 6.73 -11.50 2.25
C GLY A 4 7.98 -10.66 2.11
N SER A 5 9.16 -11.22 2.35
CA SER A 5 10.42 -10.58 1.92
C SER A 5 10.76 -11.15 0.55
N ALA A 6 10.79 -10.30 -0.46
CA ALA A 6 11.39 -10.62 -1.76
C ALA A 6 12.55 -9.67 -2.00
N SER A 7 13.59 -10.11 -2.69
CA SER A 7 14.66 -9.21 -3.12
C SER A 7 14.27 -8.57 -4.46
N ILE A 8 14.33 -7.24 -4.54
CA ILE A 8 14.25 -6.50 -5.80
C ILE A 8 15.63 -5.85 -5.97
N GLY A 9 16.50 -6.51 -6.76
CA GLY A 9 17.91 -6.14 -6.87
C GLY A 9 18.72 -6.44 -5.59
N LYS A 10 19.62 -5.52 -5.20
CA LYS A 10 20.45 -5.64 -3.97
C LYS A 10 19.73 -5.18 -2.68
N LYS A 11 18.47 -4.74 -2.77
CA LYS A 11 17.68 -4.24 -1.64
C LYS A 11 16.61 -5.25 -1.25
N ASN A 12 16.31 -5.31 0.04
CA ASN A 12 15.19 -6.09 0.56
C ASN A 12 13.88 -5.32 0.29
N ALA A 13 12.88 -5.98 -0.29
CA ALA A 13 11.56 -5.38 -0.47
C ALA A 13 10.67 -5.66 0.75
N LEU A 14 10.10 -4.60 1.30
CA LEU A 14 9.14 -4.64 2.39
C LEU A 14 7.76 -4.36 1.82
N PHE A 15 6.89 -5.37 1.87
CA PHE A 15 5.54 -5.29 1.36
C PHE A 15 4.57 -4.93 2.49
N VAL A 16 3.95 -3.76 2.37
CA VAL A 16 2.86 -3.36 3.26
C VAL A 16 1.56 -3.63 2.53
N ALA A 17 0.95 -4.77 2.87
CA ALA A 17 -0.30 -5.21 2.28
C ALA A 17 -1.49 -4.35 2.75
N THR A 18 -2.21 -3.76 1.80
CA THR A 18 -3.65 -3.53 1.93
C THR A 18 -4.35 -4.82 1.50
N GLN A 19 -5.07 -5.48 2.39
CA GLN A 19 -6.09 -6.53 2.14
C GLN A 19 -6.76 -6.82 3.48
N PRO A 20 -8.09 -6.65 3.66
CA PRO A 20 -8.98 -7.61 2.98
C PRO A 20 -10.48 -7.24 2.84
N TYR A 21 -11.20 -8.15 2.18
CA TYR A 21 -12.58 -8.54 2.47
C TYR A 21 -12.81 -8.74 4.01
N PRO A 22 -13.97 -8.41 4.60
CA PRO A 22 -14.14 -8.42 6.07
C PRO A 22 -13.74 -9.76 6.72
N PRO A 23 -12.97 -9.79 7.84
CA PRO A 23 -12.92 -8.81 8.94
C PRO A 23 -11.55 -8.13 9.24
N GLU A 24 -10.53 -8.20 8.38
CA GLU A 24 -9.14 -7.85 8.77
C GLU A 24 -8.65 -6.43 8.37
N VAL A 25 -9.51 -5.51 7.92
CA VAL A 25 -9.12 -4.12 7.55
C VAL A 25 -8.34 -3.41 8.68
N ARG A 26 -8.77 -3.63 9.93
CA ARG A 26 -8.11 -3.09 11.13
C ARG A 26 -6.67 -3.59 11.26
N GLN A 27 -6.40 -4.83 10.87
CA GLN A 27 -5.08 -5.43 10.94
C GLN A 27 -4.12 -4.78 9.94
N CYS A 28 -4.56 -4.51 8.71
CA CYS A 28 -3.75 -3.82 7.72
C CYS A 28 -3.39 -2.39 8.13
N ARG A 29 -4.35 -1.64 8.70
CA ARG A 29 -4.06 -0.29 9.22
C ARG A 29 -2.98 -0.33 10.29
N LYS A 30 -3.13 -1.23 11.27
CA LYS A 30 -2.13 -1.41 12.34
C LYS A 30 -0.77 -1.82 11.81
N ALA A 31 -0.71 -2.72 10.82
CA ALA A 31 0.54 -3.13 10.21
C ALA A 31 1.25 -1.95 9.53
N ALA A 32 0.53 -1.17 8.73
CA ALA A 32 1.10 0.03 8.09
C ALA A 32 1.61 1.05 9.12
N GLU A 33 0.84 1.33 10.17
CA GLU A 33 1.25 2.24 11.25
C GLU A 33 2.48 1.72 12.01
N ALA A 34 2.54 0.41 12.29
CA ALA A 34 3.68 -0.21 12.95
C ALA A 34 4.94 -0.14 12.09
N THR A 35 4.83 -0.44 10.79
CA THR A 35 5.92 -0.26 9.83
C THR A 35 6.38 1.19 9.77
N GLY A 36 5.45 2.15 9.75
CA GLY A 36 5.79 3.57 9.75
C GLY A 36 6.58 4.00 10.98
N LYS A 37 6.14 3.57 12.18
CA LYS A 37 6.88 3.80 13.43
C LYS A 37 8.29 3.20 13.38
N TRP A 38 8.39 1.95 12.92
CA TRP A 38 9.67 1.26 12.76
C TRP A 38 10.60 1.96 11.76
N LEU A 39 10.07 2.53 10.67
CA LEU A 39 10.88 3.33 9.75
C LEU A 39 11.32 4.67 10.38
N ALA A 40 10.47 5.29 11.20
CA ALA A 40 10.77 6.55 11.86
C ALA A 40 11.84 6.45 12.96
N GLU A 41 12.01 5.26 13.56
CA GLU A 41 13.06 5.00 14.56
C GLU A 41 14.49 5.11 14.00
N ASP A 42 14.68 4.83 12.71
CA ASP A 42 15.98 4.87 12.05
C ASP A 42 15.81 5.16 10.55
N THR A 43 16.06 6.40 10.18
CA THR A 43 15.90 6.90 8.82
C THR A 43 16.82 6.21 7.81
N SER A 44 17.94 5.61 8.25
CA SER A 44 18.85 4.88 7.35
C SER A 44 18.24 3.59 6.79
N ARG A 45 17.16 3.08 7.40
CA ARG A 45 16.41 1.91 6.92
C ARG A 45 15.77 2.20 5.57
N ARG A 46 15.30 3.43 5.34
CA ARG A 46 14.58 3.80 4.11
C ARG A 46 15.43 3.65 2.85
N ASP A 47 16.72 3.97 2.93
CA ASP A 47 17.66 3.89 1.80
C ASP A 47 17.99 2.44 1.41
N ARG A 48 17.86 1.50 2.35
CA ARG A 48 18.24 0.09 2.20
C ARG A 48 17.08 -0.81 1.79
N LEU A 49 15.86 -0.28 1.81
CA LEU A 49 14.63 -1.02 1.56
C LEU A 49 13.94 -0.52 0.29
N VAL A 50 13.16 -1.42 -0.32
CA VAL A 50 12.17 -1.07 -1.33
C VAL A 50 10.80 -1.16 -0.65
N LEU A 51 10.14 -0.02 -0.46
CA LEU A 51 8.81 0.06 0.13
C LEU A 51 7.76 -0.15 -0.94
N VAL A 52 6.95 -1.19 -0.76
CA VAL A 52 5.89 -1.55 -1.70
C VAL A 52 4.53 -1.43 -1.02
N THR A 53 3.58 -0.77 -1.70
CA THR A 53 2.16 -0.82 -1.31
C THR A 53 1.28 -1.17 -2.50
N LYS A 54 0.00 -1.43 -2.22
CA LYS A 54 -0.97 -1.85 -3.22
C LYS A 54 -2.35 -1.25 -3.03
N VAL A 55 -3.14 -1.26 -4.09
CA VAL A 55 -4.51 -0.72 -4.15
C VAL A 55 -5.42 -1.64 -4.93
N HIS A 56 -6.66 -1.80 -4.44
CA HIS A 56 -7.84 -2.34 -5.14
C HIS A 56 -8.97 -2.57 -4.11
N GLU A 57 -8.66 -3.30 -3.03
CA GLU A 57 -9.68 -3.68 -2.05
C GLU A 57 -10.04 -2.54 -1.12
N PRO A 58 -11.27 -2.58 -0.56
CA PRO A 58 -11.72 -1.56 0.35
C PRO A 58 -10.98 -1.54 1.68
N MET A 59 -10.74 -0.31 2.16
CA MET A 59 -10.15 -0.02 3.47
C MET A 59 -11.17 0.66 4.42
N SER A 60 -12.44 0.73 3.99
CA SER A 60 -13.62 1.29 4.65
C SER A 60 -14.90 0.84 3.93
N ASP A 61 -16.05 1.19 4.50
CA ASP A 61 -17.36 0.90 3.91
C ASP A 61 -17.79 1.89 2.82
N ASP A 62 -16.95 2.89 2.49
CA ASP A 62 -17.25 3.86 1.42
C ASP A 62 -17.24 3.16 0.05
N VAL A 63 -18.26 3.46 -0.76
CA VAL A 63 -18.40 2.91 -2.11
C VAL A 63 -17.27 3.33 -3.05
N ASN A 64 -16.65 4.49 -2.79
CA ASN A 64 -15.52 5.02 -3.54
C ASN A 64 -14.16 4.55 -3.01
N ASP A 65 -14.15 3.78 -1.94
CA ASP A 65 -12.95 3.20 -1.36
C ASP A 65 -12.77 1.78 -1.91
N ARG A 66 -12.79 1.56 -3.22
CA ARG A 66 -12.54 0.27 -3.88
C ARG A 66 -12.24 0.43 -5.37
N GLY A 67 -11.72 -0.63 -5.98
CA GLY A 67 -11.46 -0.73 -7.42
C GLY A 67 -10.22 0.05 -7.86
N LEU A 68 -10.15 0.38 -9.15
CA LEU A 68 -9.02 1.11 -9.76
C LEU A 68 -9.44 2.40 -10.46
N SER A 69 -10.50 3.07 -9.99
CA SER A 69 -10.76 4.44 -10.47
C SER A 69 -9.58 5.36 -10.16
N ALA A 70 -9.28 6.31 -11.04
CA ALA A 70 -8.16 7.25 -10.87
C ALA A 70 -8.25 8.00 -9.52
N ARG A 71 -9.47 8.37 -9.14
CA ARG A 71 -9.76 9.00 -7.84
C ARG A 71 -9.39 8.09 -6.68
N HIS A 72 -9.78 6.82 -6.72
CA HIS A 72 -9.48 5.88 -5.64
C HIS A 72 -7.97 5.63 -5.53
N ILE A 73 -7.28 5.44 -6.67
CA ILE A 73 -5.83 5.25 -6.72
C ILE A 73 -5.10 6.41 -6.02
N GLN A 74 -5.45 7.66 -6.36
CA GLN A 74 -4.82 8.84 -5.75
C GLN A 74 -5.09 8.90 -4.23
N LEU A 75 -6.35 8.77 -3.81
CA LEU A 75 -6.72 8.85 -2.40
C LEU A 75 -6.13 7.71 -1.57
N ALA A 76 -6.09 6.49 -2.12
CA ALA A 76 -5.52 5.34 -1.45
C ALA A 76 -3.99 5.48 -1.29
N CYS A 77 -3.31 6.05 -2.29
CA CYS A 77 -1.88 6.37 -2.21
C CYS A 77 -1.61 7.38 -1.09
N ASP A 78 -2.32 8.52 -1.09
CA ASP A 78 -2.21 9.55 -0.05
C ASP A 78 -2.46 8.99 1.35
N ALA A 79 -3.50 8.16 1.49
CA ALA A 79 -3.82 7.54 2.76
C ALA A 79 -2.74 6.56 3.22
N SER A 80 -2.09 5.85 2.29
CA SER A 80 -0.98 4.95 2.60
C SER A 80 0.28 5.69 3.02
N LEU A 81 0.65 6.76 2.31
CA LEU A 81 1.76 7.66 2.69
C LEU A 81 1.57 8.20 4.10
N ARG A 82 0.36 8.70 4.42
CA ARG A 82 0.02 9.21 5.76
C ARG A 82 0.09 8.15 6.85
N ARG A 83 -0.42 6.94 6.61
CA ARG A 83 -0.38 5.83 7.59
C ARG A 83 1.05 5.36 7.86
N LEU A 84 1.87 5.31 6.81
CA LEU A 84 3.28 4.91 6.90
C LEU A 84 4.17 6.05 7.41
N GLY A 85 3.71 7.30 7.38
CA GLY A 85 4.52 8.45 7.77
C GLY A 85 5.72 8.66 6.85
N VAL A 86 5.60 8.31 5.57
CA VAL A 86 6.67 8.42 4.57
C VAL A 86 6.26 9.42 3.48
N ASP A 87 7.26 9.97 2.79
CA ASP A 87 7.11 10.92 1.70
C ASP A 87 6.99 10.24 0.32
N HIS A 88 7.54 9.04 0.16
CA HIS A 88 7.50 8.30 -1.11
C HIS A 88 7.44 6.78 -0.94
N ILE A 89 6.83 6.12 -1.93
CA ILE A 89 6.71 4.67 -2.08
C ILE A 89 7.47 4.28 -3.35
N ASP A 90 8.27 3.22 -3.29
CA ASP A 90 9.13 2.83 -4.41
C ASP A 90 8.35 2.07 -5.49
N LEU A 91 7.35 1.29 -5.07
CA LEU A 91 6.53 0.51 -5.97
C LEU A 91 5.08 0.50 -5.51
N TYR A 92 4.20 0.97 -6.37
CA TYR A 92 2.76 0.96 -6.15
C TYR A 92 2.10 -0.01 -7.12
N GLN A 93 1.49 -1.06 -6.58
CA GLN A 93 0.93 -2.15 -7.38
C GLN A 93 -0.59 -2.18 -7.34
N MET A 94 -1.20 -2.51 -8.47
CA MET A 94 -2.61 -2.88 -8.52
C MET A 94 -2.74 -4.31 -8.00
N HIS A 95 -3.58 -4.52 -7.00
CA HIS A 95 -3.72 -5.85 -6.40
C HIS A 95 -4.54 -6.82 -7.27
N HIS A 96 -5.43 -6.28 -8.10
CA HIS A 96 -6.24 -7.04 -9.06
C HIS A 96 -6.34 -6.27 -10.37
N ILE A 97 -6.82 -6.96 -11.40
CA ILE A 97 -7.27 -6.32 -12.65
C ILE A 97 -8.72 -5.88 -12.43
N ASP A 98 -8.98 -4.58 -12.56
CA ASP A 98 -10.34 -4.05 -12.55
C ASP A 98 -10.86 -3.91 -13.98
N ARG A 99 -12.00 -4.53 -14.27
CA ARG A 99 -12.64 -4.47 -15.60
C ARG A 99 -13.61 -3.31 -15.74
N LEU A 100 -13.93 -2.63 -14.63
CA LEU A 100 -14.83 -1.49 -14.58
C LEU A 100 -14.09 -0.18 -14.81
N ALA A 101 -12.80 -0.12 -14.47
CA ALA A 101 -11.93 1.00 -14.77
C ALA A 101 -11.25 0.78 -16.14
N PRO A 102 -11.47 1.68 -17.13
CA PRO A 102 -10.79 1.60 -18.42
C PRO A 102 -9.27 1.80 -18.23
N ILE A 103 -8.46 1.20 -19.09
CA ILE A 103 -6.99 1.24 -18.94
C ILE A 103 -6.46 2.67 -19.06
N GLU A 104 -7.13 3.51 -19.85
CA GLU A 104 -6.83 4.93 -20.03
C GLU A 104 -7.09 5.79 -18.79
N GLU A 105 -7.90 5.31 -17.84
CA GLU A 105 -8.07 5.98 -16.54
C GLU A 105 -6.95 5.62 -15.56
N ILE A 106 -6.36 4.44 -15.75
CA ILE A 106 -5.37 3.86 -14.83
C ILE A 106 -3.94 4.27 -15.19
N TRP A 107 -3.65 4.47 -16.49
CA TRP A 107 -2.30 4.69 -17.05
C TRP A 107 -2.03 6.12 -17.49
#